data_AF-R7Q693-F1
#
_entry.id   AF-R7Q693-F1
#
_cell.length_a   1.000
_cell.length_b   1.000
_cell.length_c   1.000
_cell.angle_alpha   90.00
_cell.angle_beta   90.00
_cell.angle_gamma   90.00
#
_symmetry.space_group_name_H-M   'P 1'
#
loop_
_entity.id
_entity.type
_entity.pdbx_description
1 polymer ?
#
loop_
_entity_poly.entity_id
_entity_poly.type
_entity_poly.pdbx_seq_one_letter_code
_entity_poly.pdbx_strand_id
1 'polypeptide(L)'
;MLKDIKAVKAIDKDTKNAVKDDNFLSLQAVTHYCCERGTLTDRAIHTIFNRYVSRTRVPVNGCTDDASVVGMSKLDFVRMFLALVGSATDKGLKYWFSVLDQDGDGWVGVADVAYFYAERKSESEKKNGILLTDVRSLWVRLCAMTGVSPKGRGISFRSMKELGKADREFVACALLIRRADDGNLTNVAATMEVQDKAGKAP
;
A
#
# COMPACT_ATOMS: atom_id res chain seq x y z
N MET A 1 10.72 10.54 12.45
CA MET A 1 11.33 10.67 11.11
C MET A 1 12.82 10.33 11.09
N LEU A 2 13.73 11.06 11.76
CA LEU A 2 15.16 10.69 11.78
C LEU A 2 15.42 9.29 12.38
N LYS A 3 14.65 8.92 13.41
CA LYS A 3 14.68 7.56 13.98
C LYS A 3 14.25 6.50 12.97
N ASP A 4 13.25 6.81 12.15
CA ASP A 4 12.70 5.89 11.14
C ASP A 4 13.67 5.70 9.97
N ILE A 5 14.30 6.77 9.48
CA ILE A 5 15.37 6.67 8.47
C ILE A 5 16.55 5.84 8.99
N LYS A 6 16.94 6.04 10.26
CA LYS A 6 17.99 5.22 10.90
C LYS A 6 17.59 3.74 11.00
N ALA A 7 16.33 3.46 11.33
CA ALA A 7 15.81 2.09 11.39
C ALA A 7 15.84 1.41 10.01
N VAL A 8 15.35 2.07 8.96
CA VAL A 8 15.42 1.52 7.59
C VAL A 8 16.87 1.27 7.17
N LYS A 9 17.79 2.19 7.50
CA LYS A 9 19.21 2.00 7.20
C LYS A 9 19.86 0.83 7.94
N ALA A 10 19.46 0.58 9.18
CA ALA A 10 19.96 -0.57 9.92
C ALA A 10 19.56 -1.87 9.19
N ILE A 11 18.30 -1.96 8.78
CA ILE A 11 17.80 -3.09 7.97
C ILE A 11 18.55 -3.20 6.63
N ASP A 12 18.81 -2.07 5.96
CA ASP A 12 19.49 -2.06 4.67
C ASP A 12 20.92 -2.63 4.77
N LYS A 13 21.65 -2.32 5.84
CA LYS A 13 23.01 -2.86 6.06
C LYS A 13 23.03 -4.38 6.24
N ASP A 14 21.95 -4.94 6.76
CA ASP A 14 21.84 -6.37 7.06
C ASP A 14 21.35 -7.17 5.83
N THR A 15 21.00 -6.51 4.72
CA THR A 15 20.51 -7.17 3.50
C THR A 15 21.61 -7.41 2.47
N LYS A 16 21.56 -8.57 1.80
CA LYS A 16 22.55 -8.95 0.76
C LYS A 16 22.63 -7.98 -0.42
N ASN A 17 21.57 -7.21 -0.65
CA ASN A 17 21.46 -6.21 -1.71
C ASN A 17 21.56 -4.76 -1.17
N ALA A 18 22.25 -4.57 -0.04
CA ALA A 18 22.47 -3.27 0.58
C ALA A 18 22.96 -2.25 -0.46
N VAL A 19 22.34 -1.07 -0.45
CA VAL A 19 22.74 0.01 -1.35
C VAL A 19 24.04 0.62 -0.82
N LYS A 20 25.07 0.75 -1.66
CA LYS A 20 26.37 1.33 -1.24
C LYS A 20 26.26 2.80 -0.84
N ASP A 21 25.35 3.52 -1.49
CA ASP A 21 25.17 4.95 -1.25
C ASP A 21 24.25 5.18 -0.05
N ASP A 22 24.84 5.78 0.98
CA ASP A 22 24.18 6.19 2.21
C ASP A 22 22.99 7.15 2.03
N ASN A 23 22.73 7.67 0.84
CA ASN A 23 21.59 8.54 0.55
C ASN A 23 20.34 7.82 0.05
N PHE A 24 20.47 6.52 -0.22
CA PHE A 24 19.40 5.69 -0.73
C PHE A 24 19.04 4.57 0.25
N LEU A 25 17.84 4.05 0.08
CA LEU A 25 17.26 2.94 0.85
C LEU A 25 16.80 1.89 -0.16
N SER A 26 17.14 0.62 0.02
CA SER A 26 16.66 -0.42 -0.88
C SER A 26 15.16 -0.66 -0.72
N LEU A 27 14.54 -1.21 -1.78
CA LEU A 27 13.19 -1.73 -1.74
C LEU A 27 13.01 -2.73 -0.60
N GLN A 28 13.96 -3.65 -0.42
CA GLN A 28 13.88 -4.69 0.59
C GLN A 28 13.84 -4.10 2.01
N ALA A 29 14.68 -3.10 2.29
CA ALA A 29 14.71 -2.45 3.59
C ALA A 29 13.42 -1.66 3.88
N VAL A 30 12.89 -0.94 2.89
CA VAL A 30 11.62 -0.20 3.04
C VAL A 30 10.45 -1.18 3.22
N THR A 31 10.40 -2.27 2.45
CA THR A 31 9.39 -3.32 2.59
C THR A 31 9.40 -3.93 3.97
N HIS A 32 10.59 -4.34 4.45
CA HIS A 32 10.73 -4.91 5.79
C HIS A 32 10.29 -3.93 6.88
N TYR A 33 10.76 -2.68 6.84
CA TYR A 33 10.36 -1.64 7.78
C TYR A 33 8.84 -1.42 7.80
N CYS A 34 8.20 -1.38 6.63
CA CYS A 34 6.76 -1.17 6.53
C CYS A 34 5.96 -2.40 7.01
N CYS A 35 6.47 -3.60 6.78
CA CYS A 35 5.88 -4.87 7.23
C CYS A 35 5.92 -4.99 8.76
N GLU A 36 7.09 -4.79 9.39
CA GLU A 36 7.25 -4.84 10.85
C GLU A 36 6.31 -3.88 11.58
N ARG A 37 6.05 -2.72 10.96
CA ARG A 37 5.15 -1.70 11.54
C ARG A 37 3.70 -1.84 11.12
N GLY A 38 3.35 -2.80 10.28
CA GLY A 38 2.00 -2.94 9.73
C GLY A 38 1.52 -1.64 9.09
N THR A 39 2.31 -1.03 8.21
CA THR A 39 1.96 0.27 7.61
C THR A 39 1.49 0.16 6.18
N LEU A 40 2.29 -0.35 5.26
CA LEU A 40 1.94 -0.49 3.84
C LEU A 40 1.92 -1.96 3.43
N THR A 41 1.11 -2.25 2.41
CA THR A 41 1.17 -3.54 1.70
C THR A 41 2.35 -3.60 0.74
N ASP A 42 2.78 -4.80 0.35
CA ASP A 42 3.96 -4.93 -0.50
C ASP A 42 3.68 -4.36 -1.90
N ARG A 43 2.50 -4.58 -2.48
CA ARG A 43 2.10 -3.95 -3.77
C ARG A 43 2.16 -2.43 -3.72
N ALA A 44 1.76 -1.81 -2.61
CA ALA A 44 1.85 -0.35 -2.46
C ALA A 44 3.31 0.11 -2.51
N ILE A 45 4.21 -0.58 -1.81
CA ILE A 45 5.64 -0.25 -1.77
C ILE A 45 6.29 -0.47 -3.14
N HIS A 46 6.00 -1.59 -3.80
CA HIS A 46 6.48 -1.87 -5.15
C HIS A 46 6.02 -0.81 -6.16
N THR A 47 4.76 -0.36 -6.06
CA THR A 47 4.25 0.73 -6.89
C THR A 47 5.00 2.02 -6.66
N ILE A 48 5.25 2.39 -5.39
CA ILE A 48 6.03 3.57 -5.04
C ILE A 48 7.42 3.51 -5.68
N PHE A 49 8.12 2.38 -5.57
CA PHE A 49 9.45 2.22 -6.18
C PHE A 49 9.42 2.26 -7.71
N ASN A 50 8.39 1.69 -8.34
CA ASN A 50 8.32 1.61 -9.79
C ASN A 50 7.97 2.96 -10.46
N ARG A 51 7.21 3.82 -9.77
CA ARG A 51 6.61 5.04 -10.33
C ARG A 51 7.07 6.35 -9.70
N TYR A 52 7.36 6.36 -8.39
CA TYR A 52 7.57 7.61 -7.62
C TYR A 52 9.00 7.82 -7.16
N VAL A 53 9.74 6.73 -6.98
CA VAL A 53 11.16 6.80 -6.69
C VAL A 53 11.90 7.12 -7.98
N SER A 54 12.71 8.18 -7.95
CA SER A 54 13.61 8.49 -9.06
C SER A 54 14.47 7.25 -9.34
N ARG A 55 14.47 6.77 -10.58
CA ARG A 55 15.26 5.60 -11.01
C ARG A 55 16.73 5.97 -11.08
N THR A 56 17.32 6.28 -9.94
CA THR A 56 18.75 6.37 -9.80
C THR A 56 19.25 4.94 -9.66
N ARG A 57 19.98 4.49 -10.68
CA ARG A 57 20.70 3.23 -10.64
C ARG A 57 21.80 3.36 -9.59
N VAL A 58 21.65 2.67 -8.47
CA VAL A 58 22.64 2.75 -7.38
C VAL A 58 23.52 1.49 -7.36
N PRO A 59 24.85 1.62 -7.20
CA PRO A 59 25.74 0.48 -7.09
C PRO A 59 25.42 -0.40 -5.86
N VAL A 60 25.47 -1.72 -6.04
CA VAL A 60 25.25 -2.73 -4.98
C VAL A 60 26.59 -3.26 -4.45
N ASN A 61 26.61 -3.70 -3.20
CA ASN A 61 27.74 -4.44 -2.61
C ASN A 61 27.99 -5.78 -3.30
N GLY A 62 29.25 -6.06 -3.64
CA GLY A 62 29.68 -7.37 -4.16
C GLY A 62 29.48 -7.64 -5.65
N CYS A 63 28.98 -6.68 -6.45
CA CYS A 63 28.85 -6.84 -7.90
C CYS A 63 29.81 -5.92 -8.66
N THR A 64 30.60 -6.51 -9.57
CA THR A 64 31.42 -5.81 -10.56
C THR A 64 30.56 -5.56 -11.80
N ASP A 65 30.21 -4.29 -11.99
CA ASP A 65 29.64 -3.67 -13.19
C ASP A 65 28.23 -4.17 -13.63
N ASP A 66 27.30 -3.23 -13.84
CA ASP A 66 25.90 -3.37 -14.29
C ASP A 66 24.79 -3.83 -13.33
N ALA A 67 25.07 -4.36 -12.14
CA ALA A 67 24.01 -4.63 -11.16
C ALA A 67 23.55 -3.33 -10.46
N SER A 68 22.58 -2.64 -11.05
CA SER A 68 21.94 -1.47 -10.43
C SER A 68 20.59 -1.83 -9.81
N VAL A 69 20.38 -1.46 -8.55
CA VAL A 69 19.07 -1.54 -7.90
C VAL A 69 18.39 -0.17 -7.90
N VAL A 70 17.06 -0.17 -7.89
CA VAL A 70 16.27 1.04 -7.67
C VAL A 70 16.31 1.36 -6.17
N GLY A 71 16.94 2.49 -5.82
CA GLY A 71 17.02 2.98 -4.46
C GLY A 71 16.08 4.17 -4.22
N MET A 72 15.39 4.18 -3.08
CA MET A 72 14.58 5.32 -2.64
C MET A 72 15.47 6.35 -1.93
N SER A 73 15.47 7.60 -2.40
CA SER A 73 16.19 8.66 -1.71
C SER A 73 15.59 8.93 -0.32
N LYS A 74 16.40 9.43 0.63
CA LYS A 74 15.88 9.88 1.94
C LYS A 74 14.72 10.88 1.80
N LEU A 75 14.78 11.77 0.81
CA LEU A 75 13.73 12.76 0.57
C LEU A 75 12.42 12.10 0.13
N ASP A 76 12.49 11.12 -0.75
CA ASP A 76 11.30 10.38 -1.20
C ASP A 76 10.72 9.54 -0.06
N PHE A 77 11.56 8.95 0.78
CA PHE A 77 11.11 8.28 2.00
C PHE A 77 10.38 9.23 2.95
N VAL A 78 10.89 10.45 3.12
CA VAL A 78 10.22 11.49 3.93
C VAL A 78 8.86 11.85 3.34
N ARG A 79 8.75 12.02 2.03
CA ARG A 79 7.48 12.31 1.34
C ARG A 79 6.47 11.18 1.55
N MET A 80 6.89 9.93 1.33
CA MET A 80 6.08 8.74 1.59
C MET A 80 5.62 8.70 3.05
N PHE A 81 6.54 8.90 4.01
CA PHE A 81 6.23 8.83 5.43
C PHE A 81 5.26 9.93 5.87
N LEU A 82 5.42 11.16 5.38
CA LEU A 82 4.48 12.25 5.66
C LEU A 82 3.10 11.97 5.05
N ALA A 83 3.05 11.37 3.86
CA ALA A 83 1.79 10.92 3.27
C ALA A 83 1.14 9.79 4.08
N LEU A 84 1.92 8.91 4.73
CA LEU A 84 1.40 7.87 5.62
C LEU A 84 0.76 8.46 6.87
N VAL A 85 1.47 9.36 7.55
CA VAL A 85 0.98 10.01 8.78
C VAL A 85 -0.21 10.93 8.49
N GLY A 86 -0.23 11.57 7.31
CA GLY A 86 -1.26 12.50 6.89
C GLY A 86 -2.11 12.00 5.72
N SER A 87 -2.48 10.72 5.67
CA SER A 87 -3.15 10.10 4.52
C SER A 87 -4.43 10.79 4.07
N ALA A 88 -5.20 11.36 5.01
CA ALA A 88 -6.44 12.09 4.72
C ALA A 88 -6.24 13.58 4.38
N THR A 89 -5.02 14.12 4.52
CA THR A 89 -4.70 15.50 4.13
C THR A 89 -4.66 15.62 2.60
N ASP A 90 -4.87 16.80 2.04
CA ASP A 90 -4.79 17.01 0.58
C ASP A 90 -3.44 16.57 -0.02
N LYS A 91 -2.34 16.78 0.72
CA LYS A 91 -1.00 16.35 0.30
C LYS A 91 -0.85 14.83 0.33
N GLY A 92 -1.30 14.18 1.40
CA GLY A 92 -1.30 12.73 1.51
C GLY A 92 -2.21 12.08 0.47
N LEU A 93 -3.42 12.63 0.29
CA LEU A 93 -4.36 12.17 -0.72
C LEU A 93 -3.79 12.26 -2.12
N LYS A 94 -3.14 13.38 -2.48
CA LYS A 94 -2.50 13.52 -3.79
C LYS A 94 -1.41 12.45 -4.00
N TYR A 95 -0.62 12.18 -2.97
CA TYR A 95 0.39 11.13 -3.03
C TYR A 95 -0.26 9.75 -3.24
N TRP A 96 -1.25 9.39 -2.42
CA TRP A 96 -1.89 8.07 -2.50
C TRP A 96 -2.74 7.87 -3.73
N PHE A 97 -3.45 8.90 -4.20
CA PHE A 97 -4.17 8.86 -5.47
C PHE A 97 -3.24 8.47 -6.61
N SER A 98 -2.06 9.10 -6.65
CA SER A 98 -1.08 8.83 -7.69
C SER A 98 -0.50 7.40 -7.60
N VAL A 99 -0.39 6.85 -6.40
CA VAL A 99 -0.05 5.43 -6.20
C VAL A 99 -1.20 4.52 -6.65
N LEU A 100 -2.46 4.89 -6.39
CA LEU A 100 -3.63 4.08 -6.75
C LEU A 100 -3.87 4.02 -8.26
N ASP A 101 -3.71 5.14 -8.96
CA ASP A 101 -3.87 5.27 -10.40
C ASP A 101 -2.71 4.54 -11.13
N GLN A 102 -2.88 3.23 -11.43
CA GLN A 102 -1.81 2.37 -11.93
C GLN A 102 -1.48 2.59 -13.40
N ASP A 103 -2.36 3.19 -14.18
CA ASP A 103 -2.12 3.50 -15.58
C ASP A 103 -1.80 4.98 -15.80
N GLY A 104 -2.14 5.85 -14.85
CA GLY A 104 -1.88 7.29 -14.88
C GLY A 104 -2.92 8.05 -15.71
N ASP A 105 -4.12 7.49 -15.90
CA ASP A 105 -5.18 8.10 -16.70
C ASP A 105 -5.96 9.20 -15.95
N GLY A 106 -5.66 9.39 -14.66
CA GLY A 106 -6.31 10.34 -13.78
C GLY A 106 -7.54 9.79 -13.05
N TRP A 107 -7.79 8.48 -13.13
CA TRP A 107 -8.91 7.78 -12.53
C TRP A 107 -8.42 6.54 -11.78
N VAL A 108 -9.09 6.23 -10.66
CA VAL A 108 -8.92 4.95 -9.98
C VAL A 108 -10.12 4.08 -10.34
N GLY A 109 -9.90 3.10 -11.19
CA GLY A 109 -10.89 2.15 -11.65
C GLY A 109 -11.00 0.90 -10.76
N VAL A 110 -11.94 0.02 -11.12
CA VAL A 110 -12.11 -1.26 -10.44
C VAL A 110 -10.88 -2.17 -10.58
N ALA A 111 -10.13 -2.03 -11.68
CA ALA A 111 -8.91 -2.81 -11.92
C ALA A 111 -7.79 -2.43 -10.94
N ASP A 112 -7.59 -1.13 -10.70
CA ASP A 112 -6.65 -0.63 -9.68
C ASP A 112 -7.03 -1.12 -8.29
N VAL A 113 -8.32 -1.00 -7.96
CA VAL A 113 -8.87 -1.48 -6.68
C VAL A 113 -8.65 -2.99 -6.53
N ALA A 114 -8.93 -3.78 -7.56
CA ALA A 114 -8.71 -5.22 -7.55
C ALA A 114 -7.23 -5.57 -7.37
N TYR A 115 -6.34 -4.82 -8.02
CA TYR A 115 -4.90 -4.99 -7.88
C TYR A 115 -4.46 -4.78 -6.43
N PHE A 116 -4.81 -3.70 -5.76
CA PHE A 116 -4.38 -3.50 -4.38
C PHE A 116 -5.11 -4.41 -3.38
N TYR A 117 -6.41 -4.58 -3.55
CA TYR A 117 -7.25 -5.28 -2.59
C TYR A 117 -7.02 -6.80 -2.56
N ALA A 118 -6.58 -7.41 -3.66
CA ALA A 118 -6.29 -8.85 -3.68
C ALA A 118 -5.17 -9.26 -2.71
N GLU A 119 -4.17 -8.38 -2.51
CA GLU A 119 -3.12 -8.62 -1.51
C GLU A 119 -3.69 -8.52 -0.08
N ARG A 120 -4.47 -7.46 0.21
CA ARG A 120 -5.15 -7.28 1.50
C ARG A 120 -6.00 -8.50 1.88
N LYS A 121 -6.77 -9.02 0.91
CA LYS A 121 -7.61 -10.21 1.11
C LYS A 121 -6.77 -11.43 1.44
N SER A 122 -5.70 -11.68 0.68
CA SER A 122 -4.80 -12.82 0.92
C SER A 122 -4.08 -12.72 2.26
N GLU A 123 -3.64 -11.53 2.66
CA GLU A 123 -2.96 -11.30 3.93
C GLU A 123 -3.87 -11.48 5.13
N SER A 124 -5.10 -10.94 5.07
CA SER A 124 -6.10 -11.13 6.12
C SER A 124 -6.35 -12.62 6.34
N GLU A 125 -6.70 -13.35 5.28
CA GLU A 125 -6.97 -14.78 5.36
C GLU A 125 -5.78 -15.57 5.94
N LYS A 126 -4.55 -15.29 5.49
CA LYS A 126 -3.34 -15.97 5.99
C LYS A 126 -3.01 -15.63 7.45
N LYS A 127 -3.21 -14.38 7.87
CA LYS A 127 -2.71 -13.89 9.16
C LYS A 127 -3.64 -14.21 10.32
N ASN A 128 -4.95 -14.10 10.10
CA ASN A 128 -5.95 -14.22 11.16
C ASN A 128 -7.17 -15.07 10.75
N GLY A 129 -7.17 -15.66 9.55
CA GLY A 129 -8.29 -16.45 9.04
C GLY A 129 -9.53 -15.62 8.72
N ILE A 130 -9.43 -14.28 8.72
CA ILE A 130 -10.57 -13.41 8.45
C ILE A 130 -10.74 -13.26 6.95
N LEU A 131 -11.93 -13.62 6.47
CA LEU A 131 -12.30 -13.43 5.07
C LEU A 131 -12.83 -12.01 4.86
N LEU A 132 -12.18 -11.26 3.97
CA LEU A 132 -12.69 -9.95 3.55
C LEU A 132 -13.77 -10.10 2.46
N THR A 133 -14.62 -9.09 2.35
CA THR A 133 -15.65 -8.97 1.31
C THR A 133 -15.03 -9.01 -0.09
N ASP A 134 -15.83 -9.35 -1.09
CA ASP A 134 -15.35 -9.40 -2.47
C ASP A 134 -15.07 -8.00 -3.03
N VAL A 135 -14.25 -7.95 -4.08
CA VAL A 135 -13.81 -6.68 -4.70
C VAL A 135 -14.98 -5.88 -5.29
N ARG A 136 -16.04 -6.54 -5.78
CA ARG A 136 -17.19 -5.85 -6.35
C ARG A 136 -17.99 -5.15 -5.25
N SER A 137 -18.18 -5.80 -4.11
CA SER A 137 -18.80 -5.20 -2.93
C SER A 137 -18.01 -3.99 -2.42
N LEU A 138 -16.67 -4.10 -2.35
CA LEU A 138 -15.81 -2.97 -2.04
C LEU A 138 -15.96 -1.84 -3.08
N TRP A 139 -15.93 -2.17 -4.37
CA TRP A 139 -16.03 -1.19 -5.45
C TRP A 139 -17.34 -0.40 -5.40
N VAL A 140 -18.46 -1.09 -5.21
CA VAL A 140 -19.78 -0.44 -5.07
C VAL A 140 -19.80 0.52 -3.89
N ARG A 141 -19.21 0.13 -2.76
CA ARG A 141 -19.08 1.00 -1.58
C ARG A 141 -18.25 2.24 -1.87
N LEU A 142 -17.08 2.07 -2.48
CA LEU A 142 -16.20 3.20 -2.84
C LEU A 142 -16.90 4.16 -3.82
N CYS A 143 -17.65 3.63 -4.78
CA CYS A 143 -18.46 4.41 -5.71
C CYS A 143 -19.57 5.19 -4.99
N ALA A 144 -20.30 4.55 -4.08
CA ALA A 144 -21.36 5.18 -3.30
C ALA A 144 -20.82 6.32 -2.43
N MET A 145 -19.66 6.11 -1.79
CA MET A 145 -18.99 7.14 -0.98
C MET A 145 -18.58 8.37 -1.80
N THR A 146 -18.08 8.14 -3.03
CA THR A 146 -17.54 9.20 -3.90
C THR A 146 -18.57 9.79 -4.85
N GLY A 147 -19.80 9.30 -4.84
CA GLY A 147 -20.88 9.73 -5.74
C GLY A 147 -20.64 9.38 -7.21
N VAL A 148 -19.75 8.44 -7.52
CA VAL A 148 -19.46 8.04 -8.91
C VAL A 148 -20.27 6.80 -9.31
N SER A 149 -20.55 6.66 -10.60
CA SER A 149 -21.20 5.46 -11.13
C SER A 149 -20.22 4.27 -11.14
N PRO A 150 -20.61 3.08 -10.65
CA PRO A 150 -19.79 1.87 -10.75
C PRO A 150 -19.46 1.42 -12.18
N LYS A 151 -20.22 1.91 -13.17
CA LYS A 151 -20.01 1.67 -14.61
C LYS A 151 -19.30 2.84 -15.30
N GLY A 152 -18.90 3.87 -14.55
CA GLY A 152 -18.18 5.03 -15.07
C GLY A 152 -16.69 4.77 -15.26
N ARG A 153 -15.93 5.86 -15.49
CA ARG A 153 -14.46 5.80 -15.65
C ARG A 153 -13.74 5.40 -14.36
N GLY A 154 -14.33 5.74 -13.21
CA GLY A 154 -13.77 5.44 -11.90
C GLY A 154 -13.83 6.65 -10.99
N ILE A 155 -12.98 6.64 -9.97
CA ILE A 155 -12.90 7.69 -8.96
C ILE A 155 -11.79 8.66 -9.36
N SER A 156 -12.12 9.92 -9.64
CA SER A 156 -11.12 10.96 -9.91
C SER A 156 -10.49 11.50 -8.64
N PHE A 157 -9.34 12.17 -8.77
CA PHE A 157 -8.74 12.91 -7.66
C PHE A 157 -9.69 13.97 -7.08
N ARG A 158 -10.48 14.62 -7.94
CA ARG A 158 -11.50 15.60 -7.53
C ARG A 158 -12.57 14.95 -6.65
N SER A 159 -13.12 13.82 -7.08
CA SER A 159 -14.13 13.07 -6.33
C SER A 159 -13.59 12.59 -4.98
N MET A 160 -12.34 12.13 -4.92
CA MET A 160 -11.72 11.79 -3.62
C MET A 160 -11.52 13.02 -2.72
N LYS A 161 -11.24 14.19 -3.30
CA LYS A 161 -11.06 15.42 -2.54
C LYS A 161 -12.39 15.93 -1.95
N GLU A 162 -13.53 15.58 -2.52
CA GLU A 162 -14.83 15.98 -1.99
C GLU A 162 -15.24 15.13 -0.77
N LEU A 163 -14.59 13.98 -0.55
CA LEU A 163 -14.79 13.13 0.63
C LEU A 163 -14.38 13.82 1.94
N GLY A 164 -15.06 13.45 3.03
CA GLY A 164 -14.65 13.78 4.38
C GLY A 164 -13.34 13.11 4.79
N LYS A 165 -12.71 13.60 5.86
CA LYS A 165 -11.41 13.08 6.34
C LYS A 165 -11.44 11.57 6.61
N ALA A 166 -12.51 11.09 7.27
CA ALA A 166 -12.67 9.67 7.61
C ALA A 166 -12.80 8.80 6.35
N ASP A 167 -13.54 9.27 5.34
CA ASP A 167 -13.75 8.52 4.09
C ASP A 167 -12.47 8.44 3.25
N ARG A 168 -11.70 9.54 3.18
CA ARG A 168 -10.37 9.52 2.53
C ARG A 168 -9.44 8.53 3.21
N GLU A 169 -9.44 8.53 4.54
CA GLU A 169 -8.64 7.60 5.34
C GLU A 169 -9.08 6.16 5.13
N PHE A 170 -10.39 5.91 5.01
CA PHE A 170 -10.93 4.60 4.67
C PHE A 170 -10.45 4.13 3.29
N VAL A 171 -10.50 4.96 2.25
CA VAL A 171 -10.01 4.58 0.91
C VAL A 171 -8.53 4.19 0.96
N ALA A 172 -7.69 5.01 1.61
CA ALA A 172 -6.27 4.73 1.74
C ALA A 172 -6.00 3.45 2.57
N CYS A 173 -6.74 3.22 3.66
CA CYS A 173 -6.60 2.01 4.48
C CYS A 173 -7.14 0.76 3.78
N ALA A 174 -8.28 0.85 3.08
CA ALA A 174 -8.86 -0.28 2.37
C ALA A 174 -7.90 -0.84 1.32
N LEU A 175 -7.12 0.02 0.66
CA LEU A 175 -6.31 -0.36 -0.49
C LEU A 175 -4.82 -0.46 -0.18
N LEU A 176 -4.24 0.47 0.59
CA LEU A 176 -2.79 0.63 0.68
C LEU A 176 -2.21 0.43 2.07
N ILE A 177 -2.95 0.80 3.12
CA ILE A 177 -2.42 0.88 4.49
C ILE A 177 -2.91 -0.31 5.33
N ARG A 178 -1.98 -1.08 5.89
CA ARG A 178 -2.23 -2.27 6.75
C ARG A 178 -2.69 -1.88 8.17
N ARG A 179 -3.78 -1.13 8.33
CA ARG A 179 -4.31 -0.86 9.69
C ARG A 179 -5.14 -2.02 10.22
N ALA A 180 -5.11 -2.20 11.54
CA ALA A 180 -5.70 -3.34 12.25
C ALA A 180 -7.25 -3.39 12.23
N ASP A 181 -7.93 -2.33 11.82
CA ASP A 181 -9.40 -2.29 11.78
C ASP A 181 -9.93 -2.53 10.37
N ASP A 182 -9.84 -3.80 9.96
CA ASP A 182 -10.52 -4.31 8.77
C ASP A 182 -11.98 -4.69 9.05
N GLY A 183 -12.52 -4.37 10.24
CA GLY A 183 -13.88 -4.75 10.63
C GLY A 183 -14.94 -4.29 9.62
N ASN A 184 -14.69 -3.17 8.96
CA ASN A 184 -15.54 -2.63 7.90
C ASN A 184 -15.47 -3.38 6.57
N LEU A 185 -14.51 -4.28 6.39
CA LEU A 185 -14.27 -5.08 5.19
C LEU A 185 -14.52 -6.57 5.44
N THR A 186 -14.62 -7.00 6.70
CA THR A 186 -14.83 -8.39 7.09
C THR A 186 -16.17 -8.93 6.59
N ASN A 187 -16.12 -10.09 5.93
CA ASN A 187 -17.30 -10.92 5.70
C ASN A 187 -17.48 -11.85 6.90
N VAL A 188 -18.25 -11.39 7.89
CA VAL A 188 -18.46 -12.10 9.16
C VAL A 188 -19.07 -13.47 8.93
N ALA A 189 -20.10 -13.57 8.08
CA ALA A 189 -20.79 -14.82 7.78
C ALA A 189 -19.81 -15.85 7.18
N ALA A 190 -19.06 -15.46 6.15
CA ALA A 190 -18.09 -16.36 5.52
C ALA A 190 -16.97 -16.76 6.49
N THR A 191 -16.52 -15.83 7.33
CA THR A 191 -15.48 -16.12 8.34
C THR A 191 -15.97 -17.14 9.37
N MET A 192 -17.20 -16.97 9.89
CA MET A 192 -17.80 -17.92 10.85
C MET A 192 -18.00 -19.31 10.23
N GLU A 193 -18.48 -19.39 8.97
CA GLU A 193 -18.66 -20.68 8.29
C GLU A 193 -17.36 -21.48 8.11
N VAL A 194 -16.23 -20.80 7.86
CA VAL A 194 -14.92 -21.45 7.74
C VAL A 194 -14.42 -21.95 9.10
N GLN A 195 -14.61 -21.16 10.16
CA GLN A 195 -14.22 -21.56 11.51
C GLN A 195 -15.05 -22.75 12.01
N ASP A 196 -16.36 -22.75 11.77
CA ASP A 196 -17.24 -23.87 12.14
C ASP A 196 -16.89 -25.17 11.42
N LYS A 197 -16.43 -25.10 10.16
CA LYS A 197 -15.95 -26.26 9.40
C LYS A 197 -14.59 -26.76 9.90
N ALA A 198 -13.69 -25.85 10.27
CA ALA A 198 -12.37 -26.20 10.80
C ALA A 198 -12.46 -26.87 12.18
N GLY A 199 -13.39 -26.43 13.04
CA GLY A 199 -13.64 -27.04 14.35
C GLY A 199 -14.34 -28.40 14.33
N LYS A 200 -14.86 -28.83 13.17
CA LYS A 200 -15.54 -30.11 12.96
C LYS A 200 -14.68 -31.15 12.23
N ALA A 201 -13.42 -30.84 11.94
CA ALA A 201 -12.49 -31.82 11.39
C ALA A 201 -12.13 -32.87 12.47
N PRO A 202 -12.33 -34.18 12.21
CA PRO A 202 -12.08 -35.25 13.18
C PRO A 202 -10.60 -35.44 13.51
#